data_AF-A0A960D276-F1
#
_entry.id   AF-A0A960D276-F1
#
_cell.length_a   1.000
_cell.length_b   1.000
_cell.length_c   1.000
_cell.angle_alpha   90.00
_cell.angle_beta   90.00
_cell.angle_gamma   90.00
#
_symmetry.space_group_name_H-M   'P 1'
#
loop_
_entity.id
_entity.type
_entity.pdbx_description
1 polymer ?
#
loop_
_entity_poly.entity_id
_entity_poly.type
_entity_poly.pdbx_seq_one_letter_code
_entity_poly.pdbx_strand_id
1 'polypeptide(L)'
;MDHLWAAGEPQTVRQVHETLSEQRDLAYTTVMTVLQRLARKNLVSQIRDDRAHQYTPVHGRDELVAGLMVDALDQAADSGDRQAALVHFVERVGADEAAALRRALAELEAKHRSGGSASGTPTG
;
A
#
# COMPACT_ATOMS: atom_id res chain seq x y z
N MET A 1 -7.55 7.70 -5.97
CA MET A 1 -6.72 7.38 -4.79
C MET A 1 -5.99 8.62 -4.33
N ASP A 2 -5.26 9.32 -5.20
CA ASP A 2 -4.50 10.55 -4.88
C ASP A 2 -5.25 11.57 -4.01
N HIS A 3 -6.48 11.92 -4.39
CA HIS A 3 -7.31 12.82 -3.57
C HIS A 3 -7.57 12.27 -2.15
N LEU A 4 -7.90 10.98 -2.02
CA LEU A 4 -8.17 10.35 -0.72
C LEU A 4 -6.90 10.26 0.16
N TRP A 5 -5.73 10.06 -0.44
CA TRP A 5 -4.46 10.11 0.29
C TRP A 5 -4.10 11.53 0.72
N ALA A 6 -4.40 12.53 -0.10
CA ALA A 6 -4.12 13.93 0.20
C ALA A 6 -5.08 14.53 1.24
N ALA A 7 -6.32 14.05 1.29
CA ALA A 7 -7.35 14.61 2.17
C ALA A 7 -7.07 14.41 3.66
N GLY A 8 -6.36 13.35 4.05
CA GLY A 8 -6.03 13.04 5.46
C GLY A 8 -7.22 12.65 6.34
N GLU A 9 -8.46 12.78 5.86
CA GLU A 9 -9.70 12.45 6.54
C GLU A 9 -10.68 11.73 5.59
N PRO A 10 -11.65 10.94 6.11
CA PRO A 10 -12.64 10.26 5.28
C PRO A 10 -13.45 11.24 4.41
N GLN A 11 -13.62 10.91 3.13
CA GLN A 11 -14.32 11.77 2.16
C GLN A 11 -15.63 11.12 1.69
N THR A 12 -16.68 11.92 1.57
CA THR A 12 -17.94 11.50 0.93
C THR A 12 -17.78 11.41 -0.59
N VAL A 13 -18.66 10.64 -1.25
CA VAL A 13 -18.73 10.60 -2.73
C VAL A 13 -18.83 12.00 -3.34
N ARG A 14 -19.60 12.89 -2.69
CA ARG A 14 -19.79 14.27 -3.12
C ARG A 14 -18.50 15.07 -3.09
N GLN A 15 -17.75 15.04 -1.98
CA GLN A 15 -16.48 15.76 -1.87
C GLN A 15 -15.45 15.26 -2.89
N VAL A 16 -15.37 13.94 -3.09
CA VAL A 16 -14.50 13.34 -4.11
C VAL A 16 -14.93 13.78 -5.50
N HIS A 17 -16.23 13.79 -5.78
CA HIS A 17 -16.77 14.22 -7.08
C HIS A 17 -16.50 15.69 -7.35
N GLU A 18 -16.76 16.58 -6.39
CA GLU A 18 -16.49 18.02 -6.49
C GLU A 18 -15.02 18.27 -6.81
N THR A 19 -14.10 17.63 -6.08
CA THR A 19 -12.65 17.80 -6.30
C THR A 19 -12.20 17.25 -7.66
N LEU A 20 -12.68 16.07 -8.07
CA LEU A 20 -12.31 15.51 -9.38
C LEU A 20 -12.89 16.30 -10.55
N SER A 21 -14.05 16.95 -10.33
CA SER A 21 -14.73 17.76 -11.34
C SER A 21 -13.98 19.05 -11.69
N GLU A 22 -13.07 19.50 -10.82
CA GLU A 22 -12.18 20.64 -11.11
C GLU A 22 -11.25 20.37 -12.30
N GLN A 23 -10.90 19.10 -12.54
CA GLN A 23 -9.95 18.70 -13.57
C GLN A 23 -10.58 17.88 -14.70
N ARG A 24 -11.72 17.23 -14.45
CA ARG A 24 -12.35 16.28 -15.38
C ARG A 24 -13.87 16.32 -15.25
N ASP A 25 -14.58 16.45 -16.37
CA ASP A 25 -16.04 16.34 -16.35
C ASP A 25 -16.47 14.88 -16.13
N LEU A 26 -16.76 14.52 -14.89
CA LEU A 26 -17.17 13.18 -14.47
C LEU A 26 -18.57 13.23 -13.88
N ALA A 27 -19.42 12.29 -14.29
CA ALA A 27 -20.71 12.08 -13.65
C ALA A 27 -20.53 11.60 -12.19
N TYR A 28 -21.38 12.10 -11.29
CA TYR A 28 -21.40 11.70 -9.88
C TYR A 28 -21.47 10.17 -9.68
N THR A 29 -22.32 9.49 -10.46
CA THR A 29 -22.50 8.04 -10.39
C THR A 29 -21.26 7.26 -10.84
N THR A 30 -20.44 7.83 -11.72
CA THR A 30 -19.14 7.25 -12.11
C THR A 30 -18.19 7.26 -10.92
N VAL A 31 -18.06 8.39 -10.21
CA VAL A 31 -17.25 8.49 -8.99
C VAL A 31 -17.75 7.52 -7.92
N MET A 32 -19.06 7.48 -7.69
CA MET A 32 -19.70 6.54 -6.77
C MET A 32 -19.34 5.08 -7.09
N THR A 33 -19.46 4.69 -8.37
CA THR A 33 -19.19 3.32 -8.81
C THR A 33 -17.72 2.96 -8.66
N VAL A 34 -16.81 3.89 -8.96
CA VAL A 34 -15.36 3.68 -8.78
C VAL A 34 -15.03 3.50 -7.30
N LEU A 35 -15.56 4.34 -6.40
CA LEU A 35 -15.35 4.20 -4.96
C LEU A 35 -15.87 2.85 -4.42
N GLN A 36 -17.04 2.40 -4.88
CA GLN A 36 -17.56 1.08 -4.54
C GLN A 36 -16.67 -0.06 -5.05
N ARG A 37 -16.12 0.05 -6.26
CA ARG A 37 -15.19 -0.94 -6.81
C ARG A 37 -13.88 -0.97 -6.03
N LEU A 38 -13.34 0.18 -5.63
CA LEU A 38 -12.16 0.26 -4.78
C LEU A 38 -12.42 -0.37 -3.41
N ALA A 39 -13.63 -0.17 -2.83
CA ALA A 39 -14.01 -0.79 -1.57
C ALA A 39 -14.09 -2.32 -1.68
N ARG A 40 -14.68 -2.84 -2.77
CA ARG A 40 -14.70 -4.29 -3.04
C ARG A 40 -13.30 -4.90 -3.21
N LYS A 41 -12.33 -4.10 -3.64
CA LYS A 41 -10.91 -4.49 -3.76
C LYS A 41 -10.12 -4.24 -2.47
N ASN A 42 -10.77 -3.85 -1.38
CA ASN A 42 -10.14 -3.50 -0.11
C ASN A 42 -9.09 -2.38 -0.20
N LEU A 43 -9.21 -1.49 -1.19
CA LEU A 43 -8.30 -0.35 -1.37
C LEU A 43 -8.77 0.88 -0.58
N VAL A 44 -10.07 0.97 -0.34
CA VAL A 44 -10.71 2.00 0.50
C VAL A 44 -11.72 1.33 1.42
N SER A 45 -11.86 1.82 2.64
CA SER A 45 -12.92 1.39 3.56
C SER A 45 -14.12 2.31 3.40
N GLN A 46 -15.33 1.73 3.31
CA GLN A 46 -16.57 2.49 3.34
C GLN A 46 -17.07 2.61 4.78
N ILE A 47 -17.07 3.82 5.30
CA ILE A 47 -17.60 4.15 6.62
C ILE A 47 -19.06 4.57 6.44
N ARG A 48 -19.97 3.92 7.18
CA ARG A 48 -21.36 4.33 7.26
C ARG A 48 -21.48 5.42 8.31
N ASP A 49 -21.67 6.64 7.85
CA ASP A 49 -22.09 7.77 8.68
C ASP A 49 -23.58 8.01 8.45
N ASP A 50 -24.29 8.53 9.45
CA ASP A 50 -25.75 8.67 9.49
C ASP A 50 -26.29 9.57 8.35
N ARG A 51 -25.41 10.36 7.71
CA ARG A 51 -25.76 11.30 6.64
C ARG A 51 -25.32 10.85 5.25
N ALA A 52 -24.16 10.21 5.12
CA ALA A 52 -23.60 9.81 3.83
C ALA A 52 -22.52 8.73 3.98
N HIS A 53 -22.33 7.92 2.95
CA HIS A 53 -21.17 7.02 2.89
C HIS A 53 -19.87 7.83 2.72
N GLN A 54 -18.94 7.61 3.63
CA GLN A 54 -17.58 8.15 3.58
C GLN A 54 -16.59 7.06 3.18
N TYR A 55 -15.47 7.46 2.59
CA TYR A 55 -14.42 6.58 2.09
C TYR A 55 -13.07 7.06 2.58
N THR A 56 -12.27 6.13 3.10
CA THR A 56 -10.88 6.38 3.51
C THR A 56 -9.96 5.32 2.89
N PRO A 57 -8.71 5.64 2.49
CA PRO A 57 -7.75 4.63 2.05
C PRO A 57 -7.52 3.57 3.13
N VAL A 58 -7.44 2.30 2.76
CA VAL A 58 -7.04 1.22 3.69
C VAL A 58 -5.52 1.22 3.89
N HIS A 59 -4.79 1.58 2.84
CA HIS A 59 -3.32 1.58 2.80
C HIS A 59 -2.78 2.94 2.38
N GLY A 60 -1.62 3.29 2.91
CA GLY A 60 -0.78 4.37 2.40
C GLY A 60 -0.40 4.14 0.93
N ARG A 61 0.08 5.20 0.25
CA ARG A 61 0.51 5.08 -1.16
C ARG A 61 1.71 4.13 -1.29
N ASP A 62 2.67 4.27 -0.39
CA ASP A 62 3.85 3.41 -0.25
C ASP A 62 3.48 1.97 0.13
N GLU A 63 2.58 1.78 1.09
CA GLU A 63 2.07 0.46 1.46
C GLU A 63 1.37 -0.26 0.30
N LEU A 64 0.54 0.45 -0.46
CA LEU A 64 -0.12 -0.12 -1.63
C LEU A 64 0.91 -0.55 -2.69
N VAL A 65 1.92 0.28 -2.96
CA VAL A 65 2.99 -0.06 -3.91
C VAL A 65 3.77 -1.29 -3.43
N ALA A 66 4.12 -1.34 -2.13
CA ALA A 66 4.79 -2.49 -1.55
C ALA A 66 3.94 -3.78 -1.67
N GLY A 67 2.63 -3.69 -1.40
CA GLY A 67 1.70 -4.81 -1.59
C GLY A 67 1.68 -5.32 -3.03
N LEU A 68 1.61 -4.41 -4.01
CA LEU A 68 1.68 -4.79 -5.44
C LEU A 68 3.00 -5.46 -5.82
N MET A 69 4.12 -5.05 -5.23
CA MET A 69 5.42 -5.71 -5.45
C MET A 69 5.43 -7.12 -4.89
N VAL A 70 4.82 -7.34 -3.73
CA VAL A 70 4.66 -8.67 -3.12
C VAL A 70 3.75 -9.55 -3.99
N ASP A 71 2.58 -9.04 -4.39
CA ASP A 71 1.63 -9.76 -5.26
C ASP A 71 2.28 -10.19 -6.58
N ALA A 72 3.14 -9.34 -7.15
CA ALA A 72 3.89 -9.64 -8.36
C ALA A 72 4.93 -10.74 -8.13
N LEU A 73 5.64 -10.72 -6.99
CA LEU A 73 6.60 -11.75 -6.62
C LEU A 73 5.92 -13.10 -6.37
N ASP A 74 4.69 -13.10 -5.86
CA ASP A 74 3.89 -14.29 -5.63
C ASP A 74 3.37 -14.95 -6.93
N GLN A 75 3.52 -14.30 -8.09
CA GLN A 75 3.24 -14.93 -9.39
C GLN A 75 4.33 -15.92 -9.81
N ALA A 76 5.49 -15.95 -9.15
CA ALA A 76 6.57 -16.87 -9.47
C ALA A 76 6.21 -18.30 -9.00
N ALA A 77 6.53 -19.31 -9.81
CA ALA A 77 6.03 -20.67 -9.60
C ALA A 77 6.63 -21.34 -8.35
N ASP A 78 7.89 -21.03 -8.03
CA ASP A 78 8.59 -21.59 -6.89
C ASP A 78 9.61 -20.61 -6.27
N SER A 79 10.39 -21.09 -5.29
CA SER A 79 11.42 -20.28 -4.61
C SER A 79 12.61 -19.91 -5.50
N GLY A 80 12.96 -20.75 -6.47
CA GLY A 80 14.01 -20.47 -7.44
C GLY A 80 13.60 -19.34 -8.38
N ASP A 81 12.37 -19.39 -8.89
CA ASP A 81 11.82 -18.32 -9.73
C ASP A 81 11.68 -17.00 -8.96
N ARG A 82 11.27 -17.05 -7.68
CA ARG A 82 11.27 -15.84 -6.82
C ARG A 82 12.66 -15.24 -6.68
N GLN A 83 13.68 -16.06 -6.45
CA GLN A 83 15.05 -15.58 -6.34
C GLN A 83 15.54 -14.97 -7.66
N ALA A 84 15.26 -15.61 -8.80
CA ALA A 84 15.61 -15.09 -10.12
C ALA A 84 14.88 -13.76 -10.41
N ALA A 85 13.60 -13.65 -10.05
CA ALA A 85 12.83 -12.42 -10.19
C ALA A 85 13.42 -11.27 -9.36
N LEU A 86 13.86 -11.54 -8.13
CA LEU A 86 14.53 -10.54 -7.28
C LEU A 86 15.87 -10.09 -7.88
N VAL A 87 16.67 -11.01 -8.43
CA VAL A 87 17.94 -10.69 -9.12
C VAL A 87 17.66 -9.77 -10.31
N HIS A 88 16.73 -10.14 -11.18
CA HIS A 88 16.37 -9.31 -12.34
C HIS A 88 15.73 -7.98 -11.95
N PHE A 89 15.02 -7.92 -10.83
CA PHE A 89 14.50 -6.66 -10.29
C PHE A 89 15.65 -5.73 -9.89
N VAL A 90 16.62 -6.21 -9.09
CA VAL A 90 17.75 -5.37 -8.65
C VAL A 90 18.66 -4.93 -9.79
N GLU A 91 18.71 -5.68 -10.91
CA GLU A 91 19.42 -5.29 -12.13
C GLU A 91 18.72 -4.16 -12.92
N ARG A 92 17.40 -3.99 -12.73
CA ARG A 92 16.59 -3.01 -13.47
C ARG A 92 16.32 -1.73 -12.69
N VAL A 93 16.33 -1.80 -11.36
CA VAL A 93 16.17 -0.61 -10.52
C VAL A 93 17.44 0.27 -10.55
N GLY A 94 17.28 1.57 -10.30
CA GLY A 94 18.40 2.49 -10.26
C GLY A 94 19.33 2.24 -9.07
N ALA A 95 20.51 2.89 -9.11
CA ALA A 95 21.50 2.77 -8.04
C ALA A 95 20.97 3.25 -6.68
N ASP A 96 20.11 4.27 -6.68
CA ASP A 96 19.52 4.83 -5.48
C ASP A 96 18.50 3.88 -4.85
N GLU A 97 17.64 3.24 -5.65
CA GLU A 97 16.70 2.22 -5.18
C GLU A 97 17.45 0.99 -4.66
N ALA A 98 18.49 0.53 -5.37
CA ALA A 98 19.32 -0.58 -4.90
C ALA A 98 20.02 -0.24 -3.57
N ALA A 99 20.47 1.00 -3.39
CA ALA A 99 21.03 1.47 -2.11
C ALA A 99 19.95 1.53 -1.00
N ALA A 100 18.74 1.97 -1.33
CA ALA A 100 17.62 1.99 -0.39
C ALA A 100 17.23 0.58 0.07
N LEU A 101 17.16 -0.40 -0.84
CA LEU A 101 16.89 -1.81 -0.51
C LEU A 101 17.96 -2.38 0.42
N ARG A 102 19.25 -2.12 0.16
CA ARG A 102 20.35 -2.56 1.04
C ARG A 102 20.23 -1.97 2.44
N ARG A 103 19.90 -0.68 2.57
CA ARG A 103 19.69 -0.04 3.88
C ARG A 103 18.51 -0.66 4.62
N ALA A 104 17.37 -0.84 3.94
CA ALA A 104 16.18 -1.43 4.54
C ALA A 104 16.44 -2.86 5.06
N LEU A 105 17.16 -3.69 4.29
CA LEU A 105 17.54 -5.04 4.71
C LEU A 105 18.46 -5.01 5.94
N ALA A 106 19.48 -4.15 5.95
CA ALA A 106 20.39 -4.02 7.09
C ALA A 106 19.67 -3.58 8.38
N GLU A 107 18.72 -2.65 8.28
CA GLU A 107 17.89 -2.22 9.40
C GLU A 107 16.99 -3.35 9.93
N LEU A 108 16.39 -4.14 9.03
CA LEU A 108 15.59 -5.30 9.41
C LEU A 108 16.44 -6.34 10.16
N GLU A 109 17.63 -6.69 9.65
CA GLU A 109 18.54 -7.62 10.32
C GLU A 109 18.97 -7.12 11.71
N ALA A 110 19.25 -5.82 11.84
CA ALA A 110 19.59 -5.20 13.12
C ALA A 110 18.45 -5.32 14.14
N LYS A 111 17.20 -5.04 13.72
CA LYS A 111 16.00 -5.19 14.55
C LYS A 111 15.80 -6.63 15.03
N HIS A 112 16.02 -7.61 14.16
CA HIS A 112 15.92 -9.03 14.52
C HIS A 112 17.00 -9.45 15.52
N ARG A 113 18.24 -8.96 15.39
CA ARG A 113 19.33 -9.23 16.36
C ARG A 113 19.05 -8.61 17.74
N SER A 114 18.47 -7.40 17.79
CA SER A 114 18.11 -6.76 19.07
C SER A 114 16.90 -7.41 19.76
N GLY A 115 15.95 -7.96 19.00
CA GLY A 115 14.76 -8.64 19.54
C GLY A 115 15.06 -10.03 20.11
N GLY A 116 16.09 -10.72 19.62
CA GLY A 116 16.49 -12.07 20.08
C GLY A 116 17.26 -12.12 21.40
N SER A 117 17.69 -10.98 21.96
CA SER A 117 18.48 -10.95 23.22
C SER A 117 17.63 -10.83 24.49
N ALA A 118 16.29 -10.73 24.40
CA ALA A 118 15.42 -10.53 25.56
C ALA A 118 14.79 -11.82 26.15
N SER A 119 15.04 -13.00 25.57
CA SER A 119 14.42 -14.27 25.98
C SER A 119 15.38 -15.27 26.62
N GLY A 120 16.36 -14.80 27.39
CA GLY A 120 17.30 -15.68 28.09
C GLY A 120 17.70 -15.12 29.44
N THR A 121 16.95 -15.45 30.50
CA THR A 121 17.46 -15.41 31.87
C THR A 121 17.15 -16.75 32.55
N PRO A 122 18.10 -17.31 33.31
CA PRO A 122 18.24 -18.74 33.55
C PRO A 122 17.49 -19.20 34.79
N THR A 123 17.18 -20.51 34.77
CA THR A 123 16.78 -21.33 35.90
C THR A 123 17.67 -21.07 37.12
N GLY A 124 17.04 -20.62 38.21
CA GLY A 124 17.54 -20.75 39.58
C GLY A 124 16.79 -21.86 40.29
#